data_AF-A0AAD9GZX5-F1
#
_entry.id   AF-A0AAD9GZX5-F1
#
_cell.length_a   1.000
_cell.length_b   1.000
_cell.length_c   1.000
_cell.angle_alpha   90.00
_cell.angle_beta   90.00
_cell.angle_gamma   90.00
#
_symmetry.space_group_name_H-M   'P 1'
#
loop_
_entity.id
_entity.type
_entity.pdbx_description
1 polymer ?
#
loop_
_entity_poly.entity_id
_entity_poly.type
_entity_poly.pdbx_seq_one_letter_code
_entity_poly.pdbx_strand_id
1 'polypeptide(L)'
;MGFCHSQKSIMGRYTSTQTFSDQDAQGAAVAYNAAAADSSATAIPVSGVKDDKLHVNRVDNVSGSSAGAGSGDFHTYRAARRREMERVAEMEQRYKENKAQRDFDDKRKRSADEFDAKMLKRAEKRRRRKERSKAKALDAVQEEEKKEEPTEDKKEQVPETPGGVPEIPNDGSFLEKMLALQKKK
;
A
#
# COMPACT_ATOMS: atom_id res chain seq x y z
N MET A 1 -25.80 -13.80 57.78
CA MET A 1 -25.44 -14.29 56.44
C MET A 1 -26.29 -13.57 55.40
N GLY A 2 -25.70 -12.67 54.62
CA GLY A 2 -26.41 -11.94 53.55
C GLY A 2 -26.40 -12.74 52.25
N PHE A 3 -27.59 -13.03 51.72
CA PHE A 3 -27.79 -13.65 50.42
C PHE A 3 -28.02 -12.59 49.34
N CYS A 4 -27.62 -12.93 48.10
CA CYS A 4 -28.02 -12.32 46.83
C CYS A 4 -27.27 -11.01 46.44
N HIS A 5 -26.67 -10.83 45.25
CA HIS A 5 -27.07 -11.24 43.91
C HIS A 5 -25.84 -11.38 42.99
N SER A 6 -25.71 -12.53 42.34
CA SER A 6 -24.79 -12.72 41.19
C SER A 6 -25.41 -12.07 39.96
N GLN A 7 -24.93 -10.89 39.57
CA GLN A 7 -25.29 -10.31 38.27
C GLN A 7 -24.55 -11.05 37.16
N LYS A 8 -25.20 -12.09 36.59
CA LYS A 8 -24.83 -12.58 35.27
C LYS A 8 -25.23 -11.50 34.27
N SER A 9 -24.24 -10.79 33.75
CA SER A 9 -24.41 -9.86 32.63
C SER A 9 -24.87 -10.66 31.41
N ILE A 10 -26.17 -10.58 31.11
CA ILE A 10 -26.76 -11.17 29.91
C ILE A 10 -26.28 -10.32 28.74
N MET A 11 -25.36 -10.85 27.94
CA MET A 11 -24.97 -10.24 26.66
C MET A 11 -26.24 -10.07 25.80
N GLY A 12 -26.63 -8.82 25.61
CA GLY A 12 -27.78 -8.45 24.77
C GLY A 12 -27.63 -9.04 23.38
N ARG A 13 -28.63 -9.81 22.95
CA ARG A 13 -28.78 -10.24 21.56
C ARG A 13 -29.19 -9.02 20.76
N TYR A 14 -28.28 -8.47 19.95
CA TYR A 14 -28.60 -7.37 19.04
C TYR A 14 -29.70 -7.82 18.08
N THR A 15 -30.92 -7.32 18.29
CA THR A 15 -32.00 -7.41 17.33
C THR A 15 -31.67 -6.45 16.18
N SER A 16 -31.48 -6.99 14.98
CA SER A 16 -31.41 -6.22 13.74
C SER A 16 -32.80 -5.64 13.44
N THR A 17 -33.15 -4.54 14.08
CA THR A 17 -34.22 -3.67 13.60
C THR A 17 -33.55 -2.51 12.87
N GLN A 18 -33.50 -2.59 11.54
CA GLN A 18 -33.18 -1.45 10.68
C GLN A 18 -34.24 -0.38 10.93
N THR A 19 -33.91 0.62 11.73
CA THR A 19 -34.70 1.85 11.81
C THR A 19 -34.34 2.68 10.58
N PHE A 20 -35.10 2.50 9.49
CA PHE A 20 -35.13 3.49 8.41
C PHE A 20 -35.72 4.77 9.01
N SER A 21 -34.87 5.64 9.52
CA SER A 21 -35.26 7.01 9.83
C SER A 21 -35.24 7.78 8.51
N ASP A 22 -36.42 8.12 7.99
CA ASP A 22 -36.64 9.06 6.87
C ASP A 22 -36.19 10.51 7.18
N GLN A 23 -35.21 10.69 8.06
CA GLN A 23 -34.55 11.98 8.33
C GLN A 23 -33.30 12.17 7.48
N ASP A 24 -32.85 11.14 6.77
CA ASP A 24 -31.81 11.28 5.75
C ASP A 24 -32.42 11.85 4.48
N ALA A 25 -32.40 13.18 4.33
CA ALA A 25 -32.75 13.91 3.10
C ALA A 25 -31.77 13.66 1.93
N GLN A 26 -31.16 12.48 1.89
CA GLN A 26 -30.33 11.95 0.81
C GLN A 26 -31.09 10.82 0.10
N GLY A 27 -32.38 11.01 -0.13
CA GLY A 27 -33.05 10.29 -1.20
C GLY A 27 -32.38 10.71 -2.51
N ALA A 28 -31.62 9.80 -3.13
CA ALA A 28 -30.98 10.03 -4.41
C ALA A 28 -32.04 10.52 -5.41
N ALA A 29 -32.02 11.83 -5.71
CA ALA A 29 -32.85 12.39 -6.76
C ALA A 29 -32.30 11.88 -8.10
N VAL A 30 -32.73 10.70 -8.51
CA VAL A 30 -32.52 10.20 -9.85
C VAL A 30 -33.39 11.05 -10.76
N ALA A 31 -32.81 12.14 -11.28
CA ALA A 31 -33.48 12.98 -12.26
C ALA A 31 -33.80 12.14 -13.52
N TYR A 32 -35.06 12.13 -13.93
CA TYR A 32 -35.60 11.36 -15.06
C TYR A 32 -34.98 11.75 -16.43
N ASN A 33 -34.08 12.75 -16.47
CA ASN A 33 -33.42 13.21 -17.69
C ASN A 33 -32.16 12.41 -18.07
N ALA A 34 -31.79 11.38 -17.30
CA ALA A 34 -30.61 10.56 -17.60
C ALA A 34 -30.74 9.71 -18.90
N ALA A 35 -31.94 9.60 -19.48
CA ALA A 35 -32.19 8.82 -20.69
C ALA A 35 -32.26 9.66 -21.99
N ALA A 36 -32.18 11.00 -21.92
CA ALA A 36 -32.44 11.87 -23.07
C ALA A 36 -31.30 12.86 -23.40
N ALA A 37 -30.06 12.55 -23.02
CA ALA A 37 -28.92 13.40 -23.36
C ALA A 37 -27.68 12.57 -23.70
N ASP A 38 -27.70 11.96 -24.88
CA ASP A 38 -26.48 11.70 -25.61
C ASP A 38 -25.78 13.04 -25.92
N SER A 39 -24.48 13.09 -25.67
CA SER A 39 -23.53 14.11 -26.15
C SER A 39 -23.69 15.55 -25.63
N SER A 40 -23.54 15.77 -24.33
CA SER A 40 -22.79 16.95 -23.90
C SER A 40 -21.89 16.57 -22.72
N ALA A 41 -20.59 16.73 -22.94
CA ALA A 41 -19.54 16.44 -21.98
C ALA A 41 -19.94 16.96 -20.60
N THR A 42 -19.94 16.09 -19.60
CA THR A 42 -19.98 16.47 -18.19
C THR A 42 -18.82 17.43 -17.96
N ALA A 43 -19.09 18.73 -18.02
CA ALA A 43 -18.14 19.75 -17.67
C ALA A 43 -17.92 19.61 -16.16
N ILE A 44 -16.92 18.81 -15.78
CA ILE A 44 -16.33 18.88 -14.46
C ILE A 44 -15.90 20.35 -14.33
N PRO A 45 -16.43 21.13 -13.38
CA PRO A 45 -15.91 22.46 -13.16
C PRO A 45 -14.45 22.26 -12.74
N VAL A 46 -13.52 22.59 -13.61
CA VAL A 46 -12.09 22.63 -13.31
C VAL A 46 -11.85 23.76 -12.31
N SER A 47 -12.25 23.53 -11.07
CA SER A 47 -12.08 24.43 -9.94
C SER A 47 -10.60 24.45 -9.57
N GLY A 48 -9.80 25.23 -10.28
CA GLY A 48 -8.40 25.40 -9.90
C GLY A 48 -7.52 26.15 -10.88
N VAL A 49 -7.87 26.24 -12.16
CA VAL A 49 -7.04 26.98 -13.14
C VAL A 49 -7.58 28.39 -13.30
N LYS A 50 -7.53 29.19 -12.22
CA LYS A 50 -7.68 30.63 -12.37
C LYS A 50 -6.35 31.18 -12.89
N ASP A 51 -6.33 31.34 -14.21
CA ASP A 51 -5.49 32.27 -14.95
C ASP A 51 -3.97 32.09 -14.82
N ASP A 52 -3.41 31.18 -15.63
CA ASP A 52 -1.99 31.23 -16.10
C ASP A 52 -1.71 32.47 -16.99
N LYS A 53 -2.58 33.48 -16.95
CA LYS A 53 -2.32 34.77 -17.58
C LYS A 53 -1.40 35.54 -16.64
N LEU A 54 -0.21 35.83 -17.15
CA LEU A 54 0.77 36.72 -16.50
C LEU A 54 0.09 38.05 -16.15
N HIS A 55 -0.14 38.29 -14.86
CA HIS A 55 -0.69 39.55 -14.37
C HIS A 55 0.42 40.59 -14.28
N VAL A 56 0.65 41.31 -15.36
CA VAL A 56 1.59 42.44 -15.41
C VAL A 56 0.91 43.68 -14.84
N ASN A 57 1.38 44.17 -13.68
CA ASN A 57 0.94 45.45 -13.13
C ASN A 57 1.56 46.59 -13.95
N ARG A 58 0.90 46.99 -15.03
CA ARG A 58 1.30 48.16 -15.82
C ARG A 58 0.84 49.44 -15.12
N VAL A 59 1.79 50.36 -14.91
CA VAL A 59 1.54 51.69 -14.34
C VAL A 59 1.76 52.71 -15.45
N ASP A 60 0.70 53.42 -15.82
CA ASP A 60 0.76 54.35 -16.96
C ASP A 60 1.26 55.75 -16.57
N ASN A 61 1.09 56.16 -15.31
CA ASN A 61 1.49 57.49 -14.81
C ASN A 61 2.69 57.38 -13.85
N VAL A 62 3.89 57.17 -14.40
CA VAL A 62 5.13 57.06 -13.62
C VAL A 62 5.77 58.44 -13.48
N SER A 63 5.90 58.93 -12.25
CA SER A 63 6.66 60.16 -11.94
C SER A 63 8.17 59.90 -12.08
N GLY A 64 8.94 60.95 -12.42
CA GLY A 64 10.38 60.84 -12.62
C GLY A 64 11.11 60.31 -11.39
N SER A 65 12.22 59.58 -11.59
CA SER A 65 12.95 58.90 -10.49
C SER A 65 13.55 59.85 -9.43
N SER A 66 13.73 61.13 -9.78
CA SER A 66 14.21 62.19 -8.87
C SER A 66 13.11 63.14 -8.42
N ALA A 67 11.85 62.88 -8.76
CA ALA A 67 10.73 63.67 -8.27
C ALA A 67 10.53 63.43 -6.77
N GLY A 68 10.17 64.49 -6.03
CA GLY A 68 9.85 64.37 -4.61
C GLY A 68 8.56 63.59 -4.35
N ALA A 69 8.30 63.27 -3.08
CA ALA A 69 7.08 62.58 -2.69
C ALA A 69 5.84 63.46 -2.95
N GLY A 70 4.94 62.97 -3.80
CA GLY A 70 3.63 63.55 -4.05
C GLY A 70 2.61 63.14 -3.00
N SER A 71 1.52 63.90 -2.88
CA SER A 71 0.42 63.58 -1.94
C SER A 71 -0.27 62.24 -2.23
N GLY A 72 -0.21 61.76 -3.47
CA GLY A 72 -0.78 60.48 -3.90
C GLY A 72 0.11 59.26 -3.64
N ASP A 73 1.40 59.45 -3.37
CA ASP A 73 2.38 58.35 -3.29
C ASP A 73 2.14 57.44 -2.09
N PHE A 74 1.58 57.99 -1.01
CA PHE A 74 1.18 57.19 0.14
C PHE A 74 0.10 56.15 -0.22
N HIS A 75 -0.89 56.55 -1.01
CA HIS A 75 -1.98 55.66 -1.39
C HIS A 75 -1.54 54.59 -2.39
N THR A 76 -0.64 54.93 -3.33
CA THR A 76 -0.05 53.96 -4.26
C THR A 76 0.77 52.91 -3.52
N TYR A 77 1.63 53.33 -2.57
CA TYR A 77 2.38 52.41 -1.71
C TYR A 77 1.45 51.52 -0.88
N ARG A 78 0.41 52.09 -0.25
CA ARG A 78 -0.53 51.32 0.56
C ARG A 78 -1.23 50.23 -0.26
N ALA A 79 -1.65 50.55 -1.47
CA ALA A 79 -2.29 49.60 -2.38
C ALA A 79 -1.30 48.52 -2.85
N ALA A 80 -0.10 48.90 -3.27
CA ALA A 80 0.94 47.98 -3.70
C ALA A 80 1.35 47.01 -2.58
N ARG A 81 1.55 47.53 -1.37
CA ARG A 81 1.89 46.72 -0.19
C ARG A 81 0.80 45.72 0.14
N ARG A 82 -0.47 46.13 0.08
CA ARG A 82 -1.60 45.22 0.32
C ARG A 82 -1.60 44.05 -0.67
N ARG A 83 -1.49 44.36 -1.97
CA ARG A 83 -1.40 43.34 -3.03
C ARG A 83 -0.24 42.38 -2.81
N GLU A 84 0.91 42.88 -2.38
CA GLU A 84 2.08 42.05 -2.12
C GLU A 84 1.90 41.15 -0.90
N MET A 85 1.31 41.66 0.19
CA MET A 85 1.02 40.85 1.37
C MET A 85 -0.01 39.75 1.07
N GLU A 86 -1.05 40.06 0.29
CA GLU A 86 -2.03 39.08 -0.18
C GLU A 86 -1.36 37.99 -1.03
N ARG A 87 -0.52 38.40 -1.99
CA ARG A 87 0.25 37.48 -2.84
C ARG A 87 1.15 36.54 -2.03
N VAL A 88 1.87 37.07 -1.04
CA VAL A 88 2.74 36.28 -0.16
C VAL A 88 1.91 35.33 0.69
N ALA A 89 0.80 35.80 1.27
CA ALA A 89 -0.09 34.97 2.08
C ALA A 89 -0.67 33.79 1.27
N GLU A 90 -1.12 34.02 0.04
CA GLU A 90 -1.60 32.96 -0.86
C GLU A 90 -0.50 31.95 -1.18
N MET A 91 0.72 32.42 -1.48
CA MET A 91 1.86 31.54 -1.75
C MET A 91 2.19 30.65 -0.54
N GLU A 92 2.19 31.22 0.67
CA GLU A 92 2.43 30.47 1.90
C GLU A 92 1.31 29.45 2.19
N GLN A 93 0.05 29.81 1.94
CA GLN A 93 -1.08 28.89 2.09
C GLN A 93 -0.95 27.71 1.14
N ARG A 94 -0.73 27.96 -0.16
CA ARG A 94 -0.49 26.90 -1.16
C ARG A 94 0.69 26.01 -0.79
N TYR A 95 1.78 26.59 -0.27
CA TYR A 95 2.93 25.82 0.17
C TYR A 95 2.57 24.90 1.35
N LYS A 96 1.85 25.40 2.35
CA LYS A 96 1.40 24.61 3.51
C LYS A 96 0.48 23.47 3.09
N GLU A 97 -0.49 23.73 2.21
CA GLU A 97 -1.40 22.72 1.66
C GLU A 97 -0.65 21.65 0.88
N ASN A 98 0.22 22.04 -0.05
CA ASN A 98 1.03 21.11 -0.84
C ASN A 98 1.94 20.26 0.05
N LYS A 99 2.54 20.85 1.09
CA LYS A 99 3.37 20.11 2.04
C LYS A 99 2.53 19.10 2.83
N ALA A 100 1.38 19.52 3.36
CA ALA A 100 0.49 18.64 4.11
C ALA A 100 -0.01 17.46 3.24
N GLN A 101 -0.37 17.73 1.98
CA GLN A 101 -0.79 16.71 1.03
C GLN A 101 0.34 15.70 0.74
N ARG A 102 1.56 16.19 0.49
CA ARG A 102 2.73 15.32 0.29
C ARG A 102 3.01 14.44 1.51
N ASP A 103 2.98 15.03 2.70
CA ASP A 103 3.20 14.29 3.95
C ASP A 103 2.11 13.23 4.18
N PHE A 104 0.86 13.52 3.80
CA PHE A 104 -0.25 12.58 3.87
C PHE A 104 -0.07 11.41 2.88
N ASP A 105 0.25 11.72 1.63
CA ASP A 105 0.45 10.72 0.59
C ASP A 105 1.64 9.81 0.92
N ASP A 106 2.73 10.36 1.45
CA ASP A 106 3.90 9.59 1.89
C ASP A 106 3.55 8.65 3.06
N LYS A 107 2.77 9.12 4.04
CA LYS A 107 2.29 8.27 5.14
C LYS A 107 1.38 7.15 4.65
N ARG A 108 0.50 7.44 3.69
CA ARG A 108 -0.42 6.46 3.09
C ARG A 108 0.36 5.39 2.34
N LYS A 109 1.33 5.79 1.51
CA LYS A 109 2.21 4.86 0.78
C LYS A 109 2.99 3.96 1.72
N ARG A 110 3.66 4.52 2.72
CA ARG A 110 4.40 3.73 3.74
C ARG A 110 3.50 2.72 4.44
N SER A 111 2.29 3.11 4.81
CA SER A 111 1.33 2.21 5.46
C SER A 111 0.87 1.07 4.55
N ALA A 112 0.66 1.36 3.25
CA ALA A 112 0.35 0.35 2.25
C ALA A 112 1.54 -0.62 2.03
N ASP A 113 2.75 -0.09 1.87
CA ASP A 113 3.96 -0.90 1.68
C ASP A 113 4.22 -1.83 2.87
N GLU A 114 4.01 -1.35 4.09
CA GLU A 114 4.12 -2.17 5.30
C GLU A 114 3.07 -3.29 5.35
N PHE A 115 1.83 -2.98 4.95
CA PHE A 115 0.76 -3.96 4.88
C PHE A 115 1.07 -5.03 3.83
N ASP A 116 1.51 -4.63 2.64
CA ASP A 116 1.89 -5.52 1.56
C ASP A 116 3.08 -6.40 1.94
N ALA A 117 4.12 -5.83 2.57
CA ALA A 117 5.24 -6.60 3.09
C ALA A 117 4.80 -7.65 4.13
N LYS A 118 3.86 -7.29 5.03
CA LYS A 118 3.28 -8.24 6.00
C LYS A 118 2.43 -9.32 5.29
N MET A 119 1.65 -8.95 4.27
CA MET A 119 0.85 -9.88 3.47
C MET A 119 1.72 -10.86 2.68
N LEU A 120 2.77 -10.38 2.01
CA LEU A 120 3.73 -11.21 1.27
C LEU A 120 4.43 -12.21 2.20
N LYS A 121 4.93 -11.76 3.37
CA LYS A 121 5.52 -12.65 4.38
C LYS A 121 4.54 -13.73 4.86
N ARG A 122 3.25 -13.40 5.05
CA ARG A 122 2.21 -14.37 5.42
C ARG A 122 1.88 -15.32 4.26
N ALA A 123 1.81 -14.83 3.04
CA ALA A 123 1.58 -15.63 1.84
C ALA A 123 2.71 -16.63 1.61
N GLU A 124 3.97 -16.21 1.74
CA GLU A 124 5.15 -17.07 1.62
C GLU A 124 5.17 -18.16 2.70
N LYS A 125 4.88 -17.82 3.96
CA LYS A 125 4.74 -18.81 5.04
C LYS A 125 3.64 -19.83 4.74
N ARG A 126 2.50 -19.41 4.17
CA ARG A 126 1.43 -20.33 3.74
C ARG A 126 1.88 -21.20 2.56
N ARG A 127 2.61 -20.65 1.59
CA ARG A 127 3.16 -21.40 0.45
C ARG A 127 4.11 -22.50 0.93
N ARG A 128 5.09 -22.17 1.78
CA ARG A 128 6.04 -23.13 2.38
C ARG A 128 5.34 -24.22 3.20
N ARG A 129 4.27 -23.91 3.93
CA ARG A 129 3.46 -24.91 4.66
C ARG A 129 2.74 -25.86 3.70
N LYS A 130 2.15 -25.35 2.62
CA LYS A 130 1.50 -26.16 1.58
C LYS A 130 2.50 -27.06 0.85
N GLU A 131 3.69 -26.55 0.52
CA GLU A 131 4.77 -27.36 -0.08
C GLU A 131 5.21 -28.49 0.86
N ARG A 132 5.39 -28.22 2.15
CA ARG A 132 5.73 -29.24 3.16
C ARG A 132 4.62 -30.28 3.34
N SER A 133 3.35 -29.87 3.38
CA SER A 133 2.24 -30.84 3.52
C SER A 133 2.11 -31.70 2.27
N LYS A 134 2.32 -31.14 1.07
CA LYS A 134 2.36 -31.89 -0.19
C LYS A 134 3.52 -32.90 -0.20
N ALA A 135 4.73 -32.48 0.18
CA ALA A 135 5.88 -33.37 0.27
C ALA A 135 5.62 -34.54 1.23
N LYS A 136 5.05 -34.28 2.41
CA LYS A 136 4.66 -35.32 3.37
C LYS A 136 3.57 -36.26 2.84
N ALA A 137 2.60 -35.73 2.10
CA ALA A 137 1.55 -36.56 1.49
C ALA A 137 2.13 -37.48 0.40
N LEU A 138 3.07 -36.99 -0.40
CA LEU A 138 3.77 -37.80 -1.40
C LEU A 138 4.63 -38.89 -0.73
N ASP A 139 5.34 -38.55 0.34
CA ASP A 139 6.17 -39.49 1.11
C ASP A 139 5.31 -40.60 1.76
N ALA A 140 4.17 -40.25 2.35
CA ALA A 140 3.23 -41.22 2.90
C ALA A 140 2.64 -42.16 1.84
N VAL A 141 2.32 -41.64 0.64
CA VAL A 141 1.85 -42.49 -0.48
C VAL A 141 2.94 -43.44 -0.95
N GLN A 142 4.20 -42.98 -1.01
CA GLN A 142 5.35 -43.84 -1.36
C GLN A 142 5.68 -44.89 -0.29
N GLU A 143 5.43 -44.62 1.00
CA GLU A 143 5.57 -45.62 2.07
C GLU A 143 4.46 -46.68 2.03
N GLU A 144 3.23 -46.32 1.65
CA GLU A 144 2.13 -47.29 1.48
C GLU A 144 2.31 -48.12 0.20
N GLU A 145 2.76 -47.53 -0.92
CA GLU A 145 3.13 -48.29 -2.14
C GLU A 145 4.31 -49.25 -1.89
N LYS A 146 5.24 -48.91 -0.97
CA LYS A 146 6.31 -49.83 -0.53
C LYS A 146 5.83 -50.94 0.41
N LYS A 147 4.60 -50.90 0.93
CA LYS A 147 4.02 -51.95 1.78
C LYS A 147 3.11 -52.92 1.02
N GLU A 148 2.72 -52.62 -0.23
CA GLU A 148 1.85 -53.46 -1.04
C GLU A 148 2.58 -54.29 -2.13
N GLU A 149 3.91 -54.20 -2.23
CA GLU A 149 4.74 -55.07 -3.09
C GLU A 149 5.52 -56.11 -2.25
N PRO A 150 5.08 -57.38 -2.14
CA PRO A 150 5.94 -58.46 -1.70
C PRO A 150 6.62 -59.05 -2.94
N THR A 151 7.85 -58.63 -3.24
CA THR A 151 8.73 -59.40 -4.13
C THR A 151 10.08 -59.64 -3.44
N GLU A 152 10.44 -60.92 -3.45
CA GLU A 152 11.55 -61.56 -2.75
C GLU A 152 12.93 -61.08 -3.25
N ASP A 153 13.88 -61.10 -2.30
CA ASP A 153 15.30 -61.36 -2.45
C ASP A 153 16.18 -60.44 -3.34
N LYS A 154 17.01 -59.62 -2.67
CA LYS A 154 18.46 -59.85 -2.51
C LYS A 154 19.11 -58.75 -1.65
N LYS A 155 19.52 -59.12 -0.43
CA LYS A 155 20.55 -58.40 0.32
C LYS A 155 21.91 -58.84 -0.23
N GLU A 156 22.50 -58.07 -1.13
CA GLU A 156 23.94 -58.14 -1.36
C GLU A 156 24.66 -57.56 -0.13
N GLN A 157 25.27 -58.46 0.64
CA GLN A 157 26.20 -58.10 1.70
C GLN A 157 27.48 -57.57 1.06
N VAL A 158 27.72 -56.27 1.20
CA VAL A 158 29.01 -55.66 0.88
C VAL A 158 29.97 -56.03 2.02
N PRO A 159 31.16 -56.60 1.76
CA PRO A 159 32.10 -56.93 2.83
C PRO A 159 32.67 -55.64 3.44
N GLU A 160 32.30 -55.33 4.68
CA GLU A 160 33.01 -54.30 5.44
C GLU A 160 34.44 -54.79 5.75
N THR A 161 35.43 -54.13 5.15
CA THR A 161 36.83 -54.22 5.55
C THR A 161 37.05 -53.42 6.85
N PRO A 162 38.04 -53.75 7.70
CA PRO A 162 38.15 -53.22 9.07
C PRO A 162 38.72 -51.78 9.08
N GLY A 163 37.98 -50.83 8.54
CA GLY A 163 38.40 -49.43 8.39
C GLY A 163 37.30 -48.38 8.28
N GLY A 164 36.01 -48.75 8.23
CA GLY A 164 34.90 -47.80 8.37
C GLY A 164 34.81 -46.70 7.30
N VAL A 165 35.51 -46.84 6.17
CA VAL A 165 35.38 -45.92 5.03
C VAL A 165 34.43 -46.57 4.02
N PRO A 166 33.25 -45.97 3.76
CA PRO A 166 32.35 -46.48 2.73
C PRO A 166 33.03 -46.39 1.36
N GLU A 167 33.04 -47.49 0.62
CA GLU A 167 33.63 -47.56 -0.72
C GLU A 167 32.98 -46.50 -1.61
N ILE A 168 33.82 -45.58 -2.11
CA ILE A 168 33.39 -44.60 -3.09
C ILE A 168 33.22 -45.37 -4.41
N PRO A 169 32.00 -45.44 -4.99
CA PRO A 169 31.81 -46.09 -6.27
C PRO A 169 32.68 -45.40 -7.33
N ASN A 170 33.36 -46.20 -8.16
CA ASN A 170 34.35 -45.75 -9.15
C ASN A 170 33.70 -45.10 -10.39
N ASP A 171 32.66 -44.30 -10.17
CA ASP A 171 31.81 -43.66 -11.19
C ASP A 171 32.22 -42.18 -11.43
N GLY A 172 33.40 -41.76 -10.95
CA GLY A 172 33.91 -40.38 -11.12
C GLY A 172 33.18 -39.30 -10.29
N SER A 173 32.11 -39.65 -9.58
CA SER A 173 31.30 -38.73 -8.75
C SER A 173 32.11 -37.98 -7.67
N PHE A 174 33.21 -38.57 -7.20
CA PHE A 174 34.11 -37.95 -6.23
C PHE A 174 34.98 -36.85 -6.85
N LEU A 175 35.49 -37.05 -8.07
CA LEU A 175 36.28 -36.03 -8.77
C LEU A 175 35.42 -34.80 -9.09
N GLU A 176 34.16 -35.01 -9.46
CA GLU A 176 33.23 -33.93 -9.76
C GLU A 176 32.96 -33.03 -8.53
N LYS A 177 32.80 -33.66 -7.35
CA LYS A 177 32.68 -32.93 -6.07
C LYS A 177 33.94 -32.11 -5.75
N MET A 178 35.13 -32.68 -5.98
CA MET A 178 36.41 -31.98 -5.75
C MET A 178 36.61 -30.80 -6.71
N LEU A 179 36.24 -30.96 -7.98
CA LEU A 179 36.37 -29.90 -8.99
C LEU A 179 35.36 -28.77 -8.73
N ALA A 180 34.15 -29.09 -8.26
CA ALA A 180 33.16 -28.11 -7.82
C ALA A 180 33.62 -27.31 -6.58
N LEU A 181 34.38 -27.92 -5.67
CA LEU A 181 34.99 -27.25 -4.52
C LEU A 181 36.13 -26.30 -4.92
N GLN A 182 36.96 -26.68 -5.90
CA GLN A 182 38.01 -25.80 -6.43
C GLN A 182 37.44 -24.57 -7.14
N LYS A 183 36.34 -24.72 -7.90
CA LYS A 183 35.65 -23.61 -8.57
C LYS A 183 34.97 -22.62 -7.62
N LYS A 184 34.80 -22.98 -6.34
CA LYS A 184 34.19 -22.12 -5.32
C LYS A 184 35.21 -21.31 -4.51
N LYS A 185 36.51 -21.53 -4.72
CA LYS A 185 37.58 -20.64 -4.25
C LYS A 185 37.90 -19.61 -5.33
#